data_AF-C0BYI9-F1
#
_entry.id   AF-C0BYI9-F1
#
_cell.length_a   1.000
_cell.length_b   1.000
_cell.length_c   1.000
_cell.angle_alpha   90.00
_cell.angle_beta   90.00
_cell.angle_gamma   90.00
#
_symmetry.space_group_name_H-M   'P 1'
#
loop_
_entity.id
_entity.type
_entity.pdbx_description
1 polymer ?
#
loop_
_entity_poly.entity_id
_entity_poly.type
_entity_poly.pdbx_seq_one_letter_code
_entity_poly.pdbx_strand_id
1 'polypeptide(L)'
;MKKVPYLRGYGAFFIKEEIDRKIFPQYNKHKLNNKHVSINFKQSKAGLLRIFSRAGEKVMNENDLRVIKTMEAVESSFLDMLDELPAEKITVRELSRRAKINTGTFYLHFQNIDDLYDKLIQAFFDEFIASIDYFPLFISQPELFLKKLRNTVHQKIAHCRRLFKHRDMSLSKPCLIRLLRKKIYESCPLEVSRENDIRLEAVLTSLFHMNLKYDQECPEIIQKVFTDMIRGLFVTL
;
A
#
# COMPACT_ATOMS: atom_id res chain seq x y z
N MET A 1 -1.80 29.45 33.86
CA MET A 1 -1.74 29.33 32.38
C MET A 1 -0.29 29.38 31.92
N LYS A 2 0.29 28.26 31.49
CA LYS A 2 1.60 28.21 30.82
C LYS A 2 1.49 27.29 29.59
N LYS A 3 1.91 27.81 28.44
CA LYS A 3 1.87 27.17 27.12
C LYS A 3 2.77 25.94 27.08
N VAL A 4 2.28 24.84 26.52
CA VAL A 4 3.06 23.64 26.18
C VAL A 4 3.67 23.85 24.78
N PRO A 5 5.00 23.77 24.59
CA PRO A 5 5.59 23.85 23.27
C PRO A 5 5.52 22.49 22.56
N TYR A 6 5.08 22.54 21.30
CA TYR A 6 5.10 21.41 20.37
C TYR A 6 6.52 20.85 20.22
N LEU A 7 6.70 19.57 20.54
CA LEU A 7 7.92 18.83 20.21
C LEU A 7 7.91 18.53 18.71
N ARG A 8 8.58 19.40 17.95
CA ARG A 8 9.15 19.13 16.64
C ARG A 8 10.23 18.05 16.77
N GLY A 9 10.18 17.07 15.87
CA GLY A 9 11.37 16.40 15.34
C GLY A 9 11.94 15.28 16.20
N TYR A 10 11.53 14.03 15.93
CA TYR A 10 12.39 12.87 16.09
C TYR A 10 12.17 11.89 14.94
N GLY A 11 13.24 11.60 14.18
CA GLY A 11 13.41 10.32 13.50
C GLY A 11 13.34 10.24 11.96
N ALA A 12 12.96 11.29 11.23
CA ALA A 12 12.68 11.14 9.80
C ALA A 12 13.90 10.98 8.87
N PHE A 13 15.12 11.33 9.33
CA PHE A 13 16.30 11.35 8.45
C PHE A 13 17.22 10.12 8.57
N PHE A 14 17.28 9.46 9.73
CA PHE A 14 18.15 8.28 9.92
C PHE A 14 17.52 6.95 9.47
N ILE A 15 16.21 6.95 9.23
CA ILE A 15 15.48 5.74 8.87
C ILE A 15 15.50 5.49 7.34
N LYS A 16 15.80 6.52 6.53
CA LYS A 16 15.66 6.46 5.06
C LYS A 16 16.66 5.52 4.39
N GLU A 17 17.94 5.52 4.80
CA GLU A 17 18.95 4.63 4.18
C GLU A 17 18.90 3.19 4.69
N GLU A 18 18.39 2.98 5.91
CA GLU A 18 18.41 1.67 6.55
C GLU A 18 17.16 0.84 6.25
N ILE A 19 16.01 1.50 6.01
CA ILE A 19 14.78 0.84 5.54
C ILE A 19 14.95 0.29 4.12
N ASP A 20 15.50 1.06 3.18
CA ASP A 20 15.69 0.60 1.79
C ASP A 20 16.70 -0.55 1.68
N ARG A 21 17.72 -0.57 2.56
CA ARG A 21 18.71 -1.66 2.61
C ARG A 21 18.20 -2.92 3.34
N LYS A 22 17.40 -2.79 4.40
CA LYS A 22 16.90 -3.93 5.20
C LYS A 22 15.63 -4.58 4.66
N ILE A 23 14.79 -3.86 3.90
CA ILE A 23 13.59 -4.45 3.29
C ILE A 23 13.93 -5.28 2.04
N PHE A 24 14.98 -4.92 1.29
CA PHE A 24 15.35 -5.60 0.04
C PHE A 24 16.85 -6.05 -0.07
N PRO A 25 17.51 -6.61 0.96
CA PRO A 25 18.95 -6.88 0.92
C PRO A 25 19.37 -7.97 -0.10
N GLN A 26 18.57 -9.02 -0.31
CA GLN A 26 18.89 -10.11 -1.27
C GLN A 26 18.53 -9.82 -2.74
N TYR A 27 17.99 -8.64 -3.06
CA TYR A 27 17.54 -8.29 -4.41
C TYR A 27 18.48 -7.34 -5.16
N ASN A 28 19.73 -7.23 -4.70
CA ASN A 28 20.77 -6.42 -5.32
C ASN A 28 21.92 -7.31 -5.86
N LYS A 29 22.04 -7.32 -7.19
CA LYS A 29 23.19 -7.75 -8.00
C LYS A 29 23.71 -9.19 -7.82
N HIS A 30 23.01 -10.16 -8.41
CA HIS A 30 23.58 -11.17 -9.33
C HIS A 30 22.49 -12.20 -9.71
N LYS A 31 22.32 -12.43 -11.02
CA LYS A 31 21.31 -13.28 -11.69
C LYS A 31 19.90 -12.68 -11.88
N LEU A 32 19.82 -11.61 -12.67
CA LEU A 32 18.71 -11.47 -13.61
C LEU A 32 19.31 -11.60 -15.00
N ASN A 33 19.44 -12.85 -15.45
CA ASN A 33 19.74 -13.10 -16.86
C ASN A 33 18.50 -12.69 -17.66
N ASN A 34 18.72 -11.78 -18.60
CA ASN A 34 17.74 -11.28 -19.56
C ASN A 34 16.86 -12.40 -20.13
N LYS A 35 15.63 -12.50 -19.62
CA LYS A 35 14.46 -12.91 -20.40
C LYS A 35 13.34 -11.97 -19.99
N HIS A 36 12.80 -11.26 -20.98
CA HIS A 36 11.56 -10.50 -20.87
C HIS A 36 10.51 -11.33 -20.14
N VAL A 37 10.30 -11.06 -18.85
CA VAL A 37 9.08 -11.46 -18.16
C VAL A 37 8.09 -10.37 -18.48
N SER A 38 7.35 -10.57 -19.57
CA SER A 38 6.18 -9.78 -19.91
C SER A 38 5.13 -10.02 -18.82
N ILE A 39 5.14 -9.23 -17.75
CA ILE A 39 4.14 -9.30 -16.69
C ILE A 39 2.84 -8.72 -17.26
N ASN A 40 1.79 -9.54 -17.26
CA ASN A 40 0.51 -9.25 -17.88
C ASN A 40 -0.27 -8.25 -17.01
N PHE A 41 -0.27 -6.96 -17.40
CA PHE A 41 -0.89 -5.82 -16.69
C PHE A 41 -2.43 -5.83 -16.61
N LYS A 42 -3.10 -6.94 -16.93
CA LYS A 42 -4.58 -7.04 -16.93
C LYS A 42 -5.24 -6.90 -15.55
N GLN A 43 -4.48 -6.79 -14.45
CA GLN A 43 -5.02 -6.92 -13.09
C GLN A 43 -5.16 -5.60 -12.29
N SER A 44 -4.51 -4.48 -12.63
CA SER A 44 -4.72 -3.18 -11.92
C SER A 44 -6.07 -2.49 -12.26
N LYS A 45 -6.76 -3.00 -13.29
CA LYS A 45 -8.00 -2.45 -13.88
C LYS A 45 -9.08 -2.08 -12.85
N ALA A 46 -9.27 -2.91 -11.82
CA ALA A 46 -10.39 -2.74 -10.89
C ALA A 46 -10.11 -1.77 -9.74
N GLY A 47 -8.83 -1.47 -9.44
CA GLY A 47 -8.44 -0.63 -8.30
C GLY A 47 -8.61 0.86 -8.61
N LEU A 48 -8.02 1.32 -9.73
CA LEU A 48 -8.10 2.71 -10.15
C LEU A 48 -9.54 3.12 -10.46
N LEU A 49 -10.28 2.31 -11.22
CA LEU A 49 -11.69 2.58 -11.54
C LEU A 49 -12.54 2.80 -10.29
N ARG A 50 -12.37 1.97 -9.24
CA ARG A 50 -13.13 2.07 -7.98
C ARG A 50 -12.82 3.33 -7.15
N ILE A 51 -11.64 3.93 -7.30
CA ILE A 51 -11.29 5.17 -6.60
C ILE A 51 -12.03 6.36 -7.19
N PHE A 52 -12.15 6.41 -8.52
CA PHE A 52 -12.90 7.46 -9.20
C PHE A 52 -14.41 7.35 -8.97
N SER A 53 -14.95 6.15 -8.74
CA SER A 53 -16.36 5.97 -8.34
C SER A 53 -16.66 6.49 -6.91
N ARG A 54 -15.66 6.58 -6.03
CA ARG A 54 -15.83 6.96 -4.60
C ARG A 54 -15.63 8.45 -4.32
N ALA A 55 -14.77 9.12 -5.08
CA ALA A 55 -14.59 10.57 -4.98
C ALA A 55 -15.63 11.22 -5.89
N GLY A 56 -16.68 11.84 -5.33
CA GLY A 56 -17.81 12.44 -6.04
C GLY A 56 -17.50 13.61 -6.99
N GLU A 57 -16.47 13.49 -7.82
CA GLU A 57 -16.11 14.39 -8.88
C GLU A 57 -16.83 13.97 -10.18
N LYS A 58 -17.67 14.89 -10.67
CA LYS A 58 -18.29 14.98 -12.00
C LYS A 58 -18.22 13.70 -12.86
N VAL A 59 -19.34 12.96 -12.90
CA VAL A 59 -19.53 11.68 -13.59
C VAL A 59 -19.02 11.72 -15.04
N MET A 60 -17.77 11.29 -15.24
CA MET A 60 -17.35 10.68 -16.50
C MET A 60 -17.79 9.22 -16.46
N ASN A 61 -18.22 8.69 -17.61
CA ASN A 61 -18.58 7.28 -17.71
C ASN A 61 -17.32 6.44 -17.47
N GLU A 62 -17.23 5.85 -16.28
CA GLU A 62 -16.14 4.97 -15.82
C GLU A 62 -15.99 3.70 -16.68
N ASN A 63 -16.99 3.40 -17.51
CA ASN A 63 -16.93 2.35 -18.52
C ASN A 63 -16.46 2.84 -19.90
N ASP A 64 -16.17 4.14 -20.07
CA ASP A 64 -15.59 4.65 -21.32
C ASP A 64 -14.17 4.10 -21.49
N LEU A 65 -14.01 3.26 -22.52
CA LEU A 65 -12.74 2.67 -22.91
C LEU A 65 -11.62 3.70 -23.10
N ARG A 66 -11.94 4.95 -23.43
CA ARG A 66 -10.95 6.03 -23.57
C ARG A 66 -10.39 6.43 -22.22
N VAL A 67 -11.24 6.58 -21.21
CA VAL A 67 -10.82 6.91 -19.84
C VAL A 67 -9.92 5.79 -19.30
N ILE A 68 -10.33 4.54 -19.47
CA ILE A 68 -9.56 3.37 -19.03
C ILE A 68 -8.16 3.35 -19.68
N LYS A 69 -8.09 3.47 -21.02
CA LYS A 69 -6.81 3.46 -21.74
C LYS A 69 -5.90 4.62 -21.35
N THR A 70 -6.45 5.81 -21.13
CA THR A 70 -5.70 6.97 -20.65
C THR A 70 -5.10 6.70 -19.28
N MET A 71 -5.89 6.16 -18.36
CA MET A 71 -5.44 5.82 -17.01
C MET A 71 -4.34 4.75 -17.01
N GLU A 72 -4.50 3.69 -17.81
CA GLU A 72 -3.48 2.65 -17.99
C GLU A 72 -2.17 3.22 -18.55
N ALA A 73 -2.26 4.10 -19.54
CA ALA A 73 -1.08 4.75 -20.12
C ALA A 73 -0.34 5.64 -19.11
N VAL A 74 -1.09 6.39 -18.29
CA VAL A 74 -0.52 7.23 -17.22
C VAL A 74 0.14 6.36 -16.15
N GLU A 75 -0.55 5.34 -15.64
CA GLU A 75 -0.01 4.41 -14.63
C GLU A 75 1.28 3.75 -15.11
N SER A 76 1.25 3.13 -16.30
CA SER A 76 2.43 2.45 -16.86
C SER A 76 3.60 3.41 -17.02
N SER A 77 3.35 4.59 -17.61
CA SER A 77 4.40 5.59 -17.83
C SER A 77 4.97 6.12 -16.52
N PHE A 78 4.13 6.31 -15.50
CA PHE A 78 4.56 6.76 -14.19
C PHE A 78 5.43 5.72 -13.49
N LEU A 79 5.03 4.44 -13.49
CA LEU A 79 5.82 3.35 -12.93
C LEU A 79 7.17 3.19 -13.64
N ASP A 80 7.21 3.34 -14.97
CA ASP A 80 8.46 3.29 -15.73
C ASP A 80 9.37 4.49 -15.39
N MET A 81 8.80 5.68 -15.22
CA MET A 81 9.56 6.84 -14.76
C MET A 81 10.10 6.68 -13.33
N LEU A 82 9.33 6.08 -12.42
CA LEU A 82 9.82 5.74 -11.08
C LEU A 82 11.00 4.75 -11.15
N ASP A 83 11.11 3.93 -12.19
CA ASP A 83 12.30 3.09 -12.34
C ASP A 83 13.56 3.87 -12.71
N GLU A 84 13.40 4.99 -13.42
CA GLU A 84 14.48 5.81 -13.97
C GLU A 84 14.91 6.97 -13.06
N LEU A 85 13.98 7.63 -12.36
CA LEU A 85 14.26 8.83 -11.57
C LEU A 85 13.48 8.89 -10.25
N PRO A 86 13.96 9.67 -9.25
CA PRO A 86 13.20 9.94 -8.02
C PRO A 86 11.84 10.58 -8.31
N ALA A 87 10.84 10.27 -7.50
CA ALA A 87 9.47 10.74 -7.68
C ALA A 87 9.37 12.28 -7.73
N GLU A 88 10.19 12.99 -6.95
CA GLU A 88 10.19 14.46 -6.86
C GLU A 88 10.67 15.13 -8.15
N LYS A 89 11.33 14.38 -9.06
CA LYS A 89 11.78 14.88 -10.37
C LYS A 89 10.78 14.58 -11.49
N ILE A 90 9.72 13.82 -11.22
CA ILE A 90 8.69 13.52 -12.22
C ILE A 90 7.83 14.77 -12.39
N THR A 91 7.65 15.21 -13.64
CA THR A 91 6.78 16.35 -13.96
C THR A 91 5.58 15.89 -14.78
N VAL A 92 4.44 16.57 -14.62
CA VAL A 92 3.22 16.29 -15.39
C VAL A 92 3.48 16.37 -16.89
N ARG A 93 4.30 17.32 -17.33
CA ARG A 93 4.66 17.52 -18.75
C ARG A 93 5.37 16.31 -19.33
N GLU A 94 6.39 15.80 -18.65
CA GLU A 94 7.17 14.66 -19.12
C GLU A 94 6.35 13.36 -19.05
N LEU A 95 5.58 13.18 -17.97
CA LEU A 95 4.67 12.05 -17.83
C LEU A 95 3.63 12.02 -18.95
N SER A 96 2.97 13.15 -19.22
CA SER A 96 1.97 13.27 -20.29
C SER A 96 2.56 12.97 -21.67
N ARG A 97 3.79 13.42 -21.92
CA ARG A 97 4.54 13.14 -23.15
C ARG A 97 4.79 11.63 -23.33
N ARG A 98 5.24 10.94 -22.28
CA ARG A 98 5.51 9.49 -22.32
C ARG A 98 4.23 8.65 -22.44
N ALA A 99 3.19 9.04 -21.71
CA ALA A 99 1.87 8.43 -21.76
C ALA A 99 1.10 8.73 -23.07
N LYS A 100 1.65 9.60 -23.94
CA LYS A 100 1.03 10.04 -25.20
C LYS A 100 -0.36 10.67 -24.99
N ILE A 101 -0.49 11.49 -23.96
CA ILE A 101 -1.72 12.24 -23.65
C ILE A 101 -1.43 13.75 -23.62
N ASN A 102 -2.49 14.54 -23.76
CA ASN A 102 -2.39 15.97 -23.50
C ASN A 102 -2.30 16.21 -21.98
N THR A 103 -1.48 17.16 -21.54
CA THR A 103 -1.40 17.61 -20.14
C THR A 103 -2.77 18.03 -19.59
N GLY A 104 -3.62 18.64 -20.41
CA GLY A 104 -5.01 18.96 -20.01
C GLY A 104 -5.82 17.71 -19.67
N THR A 105 -5.58 16.59 -20.36
CA THR A 105 -6.22 15.30 -20.06
C THR A 105 -5.74 14.72 -18.72
N PHE A 106 -4.46 14.90 -18.37
CA PHE A 106 -3.97 14.50 -17.04
C PHE A 106 -4.75 15.21 -15.92
N TYR A 107 -4.95 16.52 -16.05
CA TYR A 107 -5.63 17.33 -15.05
C TYR A 107 -7.14 17.04 -14.92
N LEU A 108 -7.73 16.26 -15.84
CA LEU A 108 -9.09 15.74 -15.66
C LEU A 108 -9.17 14.63 -14.61
N HIS A 109 -8.05 13.98 -14.28
CA HIS A 109 -8.00 12.82 -13.40
C HIS A 109 -7.16 13.06 -12.15
N PHE A 110 -6.14 13.92 -12.24
CA PHE A 110 -5.16 14.12 -11.19
C PHE A 110 -4.83 15.60 -11.01
N GLN A 111 -4.74 16.04 -9.75
CA GLN A 111 -4.39 17.43 -9.46
C GLN A 111 -2.90 17.71 -9.73
N ASN A 112 -2.04 16.75 -9.42
CA ASN A 112 -0.59 16.81 -9.58
C ASN A 112 0.00 15.39 -9.50
N ILE A 113 1.33 15.29 -9.50
CA ILE A 113 2.04 14.00 -9.41
C ILE A 113 1.82 13.30 -8.06
N ASP A 114 1.78 14.05 -6.96
CA ASP A 114 1.55 13.47 -5.63
C ASP A 114 0.14 12.86 -5.52
N ASP A 115 -0.87 13.54 -6.07
CA ASP A 115 -2.25 13.03 -6.14
C ASP A 115 -2.35 11.75 -6.98
N LEU A 116 -1.68 11.71 -8.16
CA LEU A 116 -1.56 10.48 -8.94
C LEU A 116 -0.95 9.36 -8.09
N TYR A 117 0.14 9.64 -7.40
CA TYR A 117 0.88 8.65 -6.61
C TYR A 117 0.02 8.11 -5.46
N ASP A 118 -0.69 8.98 -4.74
CA ASP A 118 -1.60 8.61 -3.66
C ASP A 118 -2.77 7.75 -4.16
N LYS A 119 -3.37 8.13 -5.30
CA LYS A 119 -4.44 7.33 -5.93
C LYS A 119 -3.94 5.95 -6.36
N LEU A 120 -2.73 5.85 -6.90
CA LEU A 120 -2.13 4.56 -7.26
C LEU A 120 -1.86 3.68 -6.03
N ILE A 121 -1.33 4.25 -4.95
CA ILE A 121 -1.11 3.52 -3.68
C ILE A 121 -2.43 3.05 -3.08
N GLN A 122 -3.45 3.90 -3.08
CA GLN A 122 -4.76 3.51 -2.61
C GLN A 122 -5.35 2.39 -3.49
N ALA A 123 -5.20 2.46 -4.82
CA ALA A 123 -5.72 1.45 -5.74
C ALA A 123 -5.06 0.10 -5.47
N PHE A 124 -3.75 0.13 -5.27
CA PHE A 124 -2.96 -1.03 -4.89
C PHE A 124 -3.46 -1.66 -3.58
N PHE A 125 -3.68 -0.86 -2.52
CA PHE A 125 -4.18 -1.39 -1.24
C PHE A 125 -5.61 -1.92 -1.33
N ASP A 126 -6.49 -1.24 -2.07
CA ASP A 126 -7.86 -1.71 -2.29
C ASP A 126 -7.84 -3.07 -3.03
N GLU A 127 -7.00 -3.25 -4.04
CA GLU A 127 -6.83 -4.54 -4.73
C GLU A 127 -6.21 -5.61 -3.83
N PHE A 128 -5.16 -5.25 -3.08
CA PHE A 128 -4.50 -6.16 -2.14
C PHE A 128 -5.50 -6.69 -1.10
N ILE A 129 -6.27 -5.81 -0.47
CA ILE A 129 -7.29 -6.17 0.52
C ILE A 129 -8.42 -6.97 -0.12
N ALA A 130 -8.86 -6.61 -1.33
CA ALA A 130 -9.88 -7.37 -2.05
C ALA A 130 -9.41 -8.79 -2.42
N SER A 131 -8.11 -9.02 -2.55
CA SER A 131 -7.52 -10.34 -2.83
C SER A 131 -7.44 -11.26 -1.61
N ILE A 132 -7.76 -10.76 -0.41
CA ILE A 132 -7.74 -11.53 0.83
C ILE A 132 -9.17 -11.98 1.17
N ASP A 133 -9.42 -13.27 1.01
CA ASP A 133 -10.72 -13.92 1.32
C ASP A 133 -10.78 -14.48 2.75
N TYR A 134 -9.67 -14.41 3.48
CA TYR A 134 -9.52 -15.04 4.80
C TYR A 134 -9.56 -14.05 5.97
N PHE A 135 -10.10 -12.83 5.78
CA PHE A 135 -10.30 -11.87 6.88
C PHE A 135 -11.11 -12.40 8.07
N PRO A 136 -12.15 -13.26 7.91
CA PRO A 136 -12.86 -13.83 9.05
C PRO A 136 -11.96 -14.60 10.03
N LEU A 137 -10.79 -15.08 9.56
CA LEU A 137 -9.82 -15.77 10.41
C LEU A 137 -9.05 -14.83 11.36
N PHE A 138 -9.13 -13.51 11.17
CA PHE A 138 -8.33 -12.55 11.94
C PHE A 138 -8.49 -12.75 13.45
N ILE A 139 -9.73 -12.89 13.93
CA ILE A 139 -10.02 -13.14 15.36
C ILE A 139 -10.10 -14.64 15.66
N SER A 140 -10.76 -15.43 14.81
CA SER A 140 -11.06 -16.84 15.12
C SER A 140 -9.83 -17.75 15.04
N GLN A 141 -8.92 -17.50 14.10
CA GLN A 141 -7.72 -18.31 13.83
C GLN A 141 -6.53 -17.39 13.45
N PRO A 142 -6.05 -16.54 14.39
CA PRO A 142 -5.05 -15.52 14.09
C PRO A 142 -3.73 -16.11 13.58
N GLU A 143 -3.36 -17.32 13.99
CA GLU A 143 -2.13 -17.93 13.50
C GLU A 143 -2.23 -18.26 12.00
N LEU A 144 -3.39 -18.76 11.56
CA LEU A 144 -3.64 -19.09 10.16
C LEU A 144 -3.80 -17.81 9.32
N PHE A 145 -4.48 -16.79 9.86
CA PHE A 145 -4.58 -15.47 9.22
C PHE A 145 -3.19 -14.89 8.96
N LEU A 146 -2.33 -14.80 9.99
CA LEU A 146 -0.99 -14.21 9.88
C LEU A 146 -0.10 -15.00 8.91
N LYS A 147 -0.18 -16.34 8.92
CA LYS A 147 0.55 -17.20 7.96
C LYS A 147 0.13 -16.91 6.52
N LYS A 148 -1.19 -16.86 6.25
CA LYS A 148 -1.74 -16.59 4.92
C LYS A 148 -1.42 -15.18 4.45
N LEU A 149 -1.53 -14.19 5.35
CA LEU A 149 -1.19 -12.79 5.08
C LEU A 149 0.27 -12.67 4.66
N ARG A 150 1.19 -13.25 5.45
CA ARG A 150 2.63 -13.25 5.13
C ARG A 150 2.89 -13.81 3.73
N ASN A 151 2.33 -14.99 3.42
CA ASN A 151 2.50 -15.61 2.10
C ASN A 151 1.96 -14.74 0.96
N THR A 152 0.82 -14.09 1.18
CA THR A 152 0.19 -13.20 0.18
C THR A 152 1.03 -11.95 -0.06
N VAL A 153 1.56 -11.35 1.00
CA VAL A 153 2.50 -10.22 0.91
C VAL A 153 3.76 -10.63 0.16
N HIS A 154 4.35 -11.78 0.49
CA HIS A 154 5.56 -12.29 -0.17
C HIS A 154 5.36 -12.53 -1.67
N GLN A 155 4.21 -13.07 -2.08
CA GLN A 155 3.90 -13.30 -3.49
C GLN A 155 3.67 -12.00 -4.28
N LYS A 156 3.14 -10.96 -3.62
CA LYS A 156 2.82 -9.67 -4.25
C LYS A 156 3.90 -8.59 -4.08
N ILE A 157 4.97 -8.88 -3.34
CA ILE A 157 6.02 -7.90 -2.99
C ILE A 157 6.74 -7.30 -4.21
N ALA A 158 6.82 -8.03 -5.32
CA ALA A 158 7.43 -7.55 -6.56
C ALA A 158 6.69 -6.33 -7.13
N HIS A 159 5.35 -6.31 -7.01
CA HIS A 159 4.53 -5.19 -7.44
C HIS A 159 4.64 -4.01 -6.48
N CYS A 160 4.74 -4.27 -5.16
CA CYS A 160 5.05 -3.25 -4.16
C CYS A 160 6.38 -2.53 -4.46
N ARG A 161 7.40 -3.25 -4.94
CA ARG A 161 8.75 -2.69 -5.07
C ARG A 161 8.83 -1.45 -5.96
N ARG A 162 8.11 -1.42 -7.10
CA ARG A 162 8.17 -0.28 -8.02
C ARG A 162 7.43 0.94 -7.45
N LEU A 163 6.22 0.71 -6.93
CA LEU A 163 5.36 1.75 -6.37
C LEU A 163 5.87 2.33 -5.05
N PHE A 164 6.69 1.60 -4.30
CA PHE A 164 7.27 2.08 -3.04
C PHE A 164 8.78 2.37 -3.15
N LYS A 165 9.34 2.40 -4.37
CA LYS A 165 10.79 2.58 -4.61
C LYS A 165 11.34 3.91 -4.08
N HIS A 166 10.55 4.97 -4.20
CA HIS A 166 10.95 6.35 -3.85
C HIS A 166 10.06 6.98 -2.79
N ARG A 167 9.13 6.22 -2.21
CA ARG A 167 8.20 6.72 -1.19
C ARG A 167 8.36 5.92 0.09
N ASP A 168 8.57 6.63 1.19
CA ASP A 168 8.57 6.00 2.50
C ASP A 168 7.18 5.38 2.76
N MET A 169 7.15 4.05 2.93
CA MET A 169 5.97 3.28 3.29
C MET A 169 5.27 3.88 4.52
N SER A 170 6.01 4.55 5.42
CA SER A 170 5.47 5.24 6.59
C SER A 170 4.36 6.24 6.27
N LEU A 171 4.42 6.91 5.12
CA LEU A 171 3.40 7.87 4.66
C LEU A 171 2.10 7.18 4.22
N SER A 172 2.19 5.92 3.81
CA SER A 172 1.06 5.14 3.33
C SER A 172 0.42 4.25 4.41
N LYS A 173 1.10 4.06 5.55
CA LYS A 173 0.62 3.25 6.69
C LYS A 173 -0.77 3.69 7.20
N PRO A 174 -1.07 4.98 7.39
CA PRO A 174 -2.38 5.39 7.88
C PRO A 174 -3.52 4.98 6.92
N CYS A 175 -3.26 5.04 5.62
CA CYS A 175 -4.23 4.61 4.61
C CYS A 175 -4.48 3.09 4.69
N LEU A 176 -3.41 2.29 4.75
CA LEU A 176 -3.51 0.83 4.83
C LEU A 176 -4.18 0.37 6.13
N ILE A 177 -3.81 0.94 7.28
CA ILE A 177 -4.42 0.62 8.58
C ILE A 177 -5.92 0.94 8.57
N ARG A 178 -6.30 2.10 8.03
CA ARG A 178 -7.71 2.48 7.87
C ARG A 178 -8.49 1.47 7.03
N LEU A 179 -7.93 1.03 5.89
CA LEU A 179 -8.59 0.06 5.00
C LEU A 179 -8.68 -1.34 5.65
N LEU A 180 -7.62 -1.79 6.32
CA LEU A 180 -7.62 -3.08 7.04
C LEU A 180 -8.61 -3.09 8.19
N ARG A 181 -8.65 -2.03 9.02
CA ARG A 181 -9.63 -1.88 10.09
C ARG A 181 -11.05 -1.98 9.55
N LYS A 182 -11.36 -1.22 8.50
CA LYS A 182 -12.67 -1.28 7.84
C LYS A 182 -13.00 -2.71 7.41
N LYS A 183 -12.05 -3.40 6.77
CA LYS A 183 -12.28 -4.76 6.27
C LYS A 183 -12.44 -5.79 7.39
N ILE A 184 -11.73 -5.63 8.50
CA ILE A 184 -11.86 -6.49 9.68
C ILE A 184 -13.26 -6.35 10.29
N TYR A 185 -13.78 -5.13 10.48
CA TYR A 185 -15.16 -4.93 10.95
C TYR A 185 -16.21 -5.51 10.00
N GLU A 186 -15.99 -5.44 8.69
CA GLU A 186 -16.91 -6.04 7.69
C GLU A 186 -16.89 -7.57 7.69
N SER A 187 -15.82 -8.19 8.17
CA SER A 187 -15.56 -9.64 7.98
C SER A 187 -15.53 -10.45 9.27
N CYS A 188 -15.43 -9.81 10.42
CA CYS A 188 -15.31 -10.45 11.73
C CYS A 188 -16.49 -10.08 12.62
N PRO A 189 -16.89 -10.95 13.58
CA PRO A 189 -17.91 -10.63 14.59
C PRO A 189 -17.32 -9.69 15.66
N LEU A 190 -16.94 -8.47 15.25
CA LEU A 190 -16.31 -7.46 16.09
C LEU A 190 -17.20 -6.21 16.14
N GLU A 191 -17.60 -5.80 17.34
CA GLU A 191 -18.38 -4.57 17.52
C GLU A 191 -17.54 -3.33 17.20
N VAL A 192 -18.14 -2.37 16.47
CA VAL A 192 -17.51 -1.08 16.19
C VAL A 192 -17.51 -0.23 17.47
N SER A 193 -16.32 -0.03 18.04
CA SER A 193 -16.16 0.78 19.26
C SER A 193 -14.82 1.52 19.26
N ARG A 194 -14.72 2.61 20.03
CA ARG A 194 -13.46 3.36 20.16
C ARG A 194 -12.33 2.51 20.74
N GLU A 195 -12.68 1.58 21.62
CA GLU A 195 -11.73 0.64 22.21
C GLU A 195 -11.19 -0.34 21.16
N ASN A 196 -12.07 -0.93 20.35
CA ASN A 196 -11.67 -1.83 19.26
C ASN A 196 -10.90 -1.09 18.16
N ASP A 197 -11.21 0.18 17.90
CA ASP A 197 -10.41 1.02 17.01
C ASP A 197 -8.96 1.14 17.49
N ILE A 198 -8.76 1.39 18.80
CA ILE A 198 -7.43 1.51 19.41
C ILE A 198 -6.70 0.16 19.39
N ARG A 199 -7.40 -0.93 19.73
CA ARG A 199 -6.84 -2.30 19.68
C ARG A 199 -6.34 -2.64 18.27
N LEU A 200 -7.17 -2.39 17.25
CA LEU A 200 -6.83 -2.63 15.85
C LEU A 200 -5.67 -1.75 15.39
N GLU A 201 -5.70 -0.46 15.71
CA GLU A 201 -4.60 0.47 15.38
C GLU A 201 -3.27 -0.01 16.00
N ALA A 202 -3.28 -0.43 17.27
CA ALA A 202 -2.10 -0.91 17.98
C ALA A 202 -1.53 -2.19 17.35
N VAL A 203 -2.39 -3.20 17.10
CA VAL A 203 -1.98 -4.47 16.49
C VAL A 203 -1.46 -4.26 15.07
N LEU A 204 -2.20 -3.53 14.23
CA LEU A 204 -1.83 -3.33 12.83
C LEU A 204 -0.54 -2.51 12.71
N THR A 205 -0.42 -1.42 13.47
CA THR A 205 0.79 -0.56 13.43
C THR A 205 2.02 -1.34 13.88
N SER A 206 1.92 -2.07 15.00
CA SER A 206 3.04 -2.86 15.50
C SER A 206 3.37 -4.02 14.58
N LEU A 207 2.37 -4.70 13.99
CA LEU A 207 2.59 -5.76 13.00
C LEU A 207 3.39 -5.23 11.81
N PHE A 208 2.98 -4.11 11.23
CA PHE A 208 3.74 -3.49 10.14
C PHE A 208 5.15 -3.10 10.57
N HIS A 209 5.30 -2.44 11.71
CA HIS A 209 6.62 -2.01 12.18
C HIS A 209 7.57 -3.20 12.42
N MET A 210 7.08 -4.27 13.04
CA MET A 210 7.89 -5.43 13.37
C MET A 210 8.24 -6.27 12.14
N ASN A 211 7.32 -6.44 11.18
CA ASN A 211 7.64 -7.11 9.92
C ASN A 211 8.71 -6.33 9.14
N LEU A 212 8.64 -4.99 9.10
CA LEU A 212 9.68 -4.19 8.44
C LEU A 212 11.07 -4.34 9.11
N LYS A 213 11.11 -4.65 10.41
CA LYS A 213 12.34 -4.72 11.18
C LYS A 213 12.94 -6.12 11.30
N TYR A 214 12.10 -7.16 11.39
CA TYR A 214 12.51 -8.50 11.84
C TYR A 214 12.06 -9.65 10.94
N ASP A 215 11.30 -9.42 9.86
CA ASP A 215 10.71 -10.50 9.04
C ASP A 215 11.77 -11.43 8.42
N GLN A 216 13.00 -10.95 8.22
CA GLN A 216 14.09 -11.75 7.68
C GLN A 216 14.80 -12.65 8.70
N GLU A 217 14.69 -12.34 9.99
CA GLU A 217 15.45 -13.00 11.04
C GLU A 217 14.61 -14.11 11.72
N CYS A 218 13.35 -13.80 12.04
CA CYS A 218 12.52 -14.66 12.90
C CYS A 218 11.01 -14.58 12.56
N PRO A 219 10.55 -14.95 11.36
CA PRO A 219 9.16 -14.79 10.95
C PRO A 219 8.17 -15.63 11.77
N GLU A 220 8.60 -16.78 12.33
CA GLU A 220 7.80 -17.62 13.22
C GLU A 220 7.57 -16.95 14.59
N ILE A 221 8.57 -16.22 15.10
CA ILE A 221 8.46 -15.50 16.38
C ILE A 221 7.47 -14.34 16.23
N ILE A 222 7.57 -13.57 15.13
CA ILE A 222 6.60 -12.51 14.83
C ILE A 222 5.19 -13.11 14.78
N GLN A 223 5.01 -14.18 14.00
CA GLN A 223 3.70 -14.83 13.90
C GLN A 223 3.16 -15.26 15.26
N LYS A 224 3.98 -15.89 16.11
CA LYS A 224 3.58 -16.31 17.47
C LYS A 224 3.19 -15.12 18.34
N VAL A 225 4.05 -14.10 18.43
CA VAL A 225 3.80 -12.89 19.26
C VAL A 225 2.52 -12.20 18.85
N PHE A 226 2.28 -12.04 17.54
CA PHE A 226 1.06 -11.39 17.06
C PHE A 226 -0.18 -12.27 17.18
N THR A 227 -0.03 -13.59 17.13
CA THR A 227 -1.11 -14.53 17.46
C THR A 227 -1.56 -14.34 18.91
N ASP A 228 -0.60 -14.33 19.84
CA ASP A 228 -0.88 -14.17 21.28
C ASP A 228 -1.45 -12.77 21.58
N MET A 229 -0.94 -11.74 20.90
CA MET A 229 -1.45 -10.37 21.02
C MET A 229 -2.90 -10.24 20.52
N ILE A 230 -3.22 -10.78 19.34
CA ILE A 230 -4.59 -10.75 18.80
C ILE A 230 -5.52 -11.52 19.74
N ARG A 231 -5.15 -12.73 20.16
CA ARG A 231 -5.94 -13.50 21.12
C ARG A 231 -6.18 -12.67 22.38
N GLY A 232 -5.13 -12.14 23.01
CA GLY A 232 -5.20 -11.37 24.26
C GLY A 232 -6.04 -10.09 24.17
N LEU A 233 -6.02 -9.39 23.03
CA LEU A 233 -6.77 -8.14 22.86
C LEU A 233 -8.25 -8.36 22.51
N PHE A 234 -8.60 -9.53 21.99
CA PHE A 234 -9.96 -9.84 21.50
C PHE A 234 -10.56 -11.09 22.18
N VAL A 235 -10.06 -11.51 23.35
CA VAL A 235 -10.52 -12.70 24.13
C VAL A 235 -12.03 -12.69 24.43
N THR A 236 -12.65 -11.51 24.48
CA THR A 236 -14.03 -11.32 24.96
C THR A 236 -15.12 -11.41 23.89
N LEU A 237 -14.82 -11.99 22.72
CA LEU A 237 -15.75 -12.13 21.58
C LEU A 237 -15.93 -13.60 21.15
#